data_AF-A0A921BAJ5-F1
#
_entry.id   AF-A0A921BAJ5-F1
#
_cell.length_a   1.000
_cell.length_b   1.000
_cell.length_c   1.000
_cell.angle_alpha   90.00
_cell.angle_beta   90.00
_cell.angle_gamma   90.00
#
_symmetry.space_group_name_H-M   'P 1'
#
loop_
_entity.id
_entity.type
_entity.pdbx_description
1 polymer ?
#
loop_
_entity_poly.entity_id
_entity_poly.type
_entity_poly.pdbx_seq_one_letter_code
_entity_poly.pdbx_strand_id
1 'polypeptide(L)'
;MLYIFGRSNFLANRLKRNPQLAVGLLESPFLLRKKDLKVMENELRMRLNLQTEYSLLEFKNILRRYKYEEFLRITVRDLAQLCPFKETLEELSAIAICCLRAAISGITNHELEISNYSISSSIPDSSVATNRESSQSSNESPHQLFPFMILGMGKLGGNELNYSSDLDLIFIHDNEPLTGDTERDYKLRMKVARILIEVMSEVTDEGFLARMDMRLRPGGDVHLGSVLR
;
A
#
# COMPACT_ATOMS: atom_id res chain seq x y z
N MET A 1 -29.69 -0.37 2.43
CA MET A 1 -28.89 0.76 1.90
C MET A 1 -29.27 2.11 2.49
N LEU A 2 -30.54 2.57 2.45
CA LEU A 2 -30.94 3.90 2.98
C LEU A 2 -30.50 4.19 4.44
N TYR A 3 -30.55 3.19 5.33
CA TYR A 3 -30.17 3.36 6.73
C TYR A 3 -28.65 3.60 6.95
N ILE A 4 -27.81 3.05 6.07
CA ILE A 4 -26.35 3.20 6.14
C ILE A 4 -25.94 4.62 5.68
N PHE A 5 -26.67 5.18 4.71
CA PHE A 5 -26.40 6.52 4.17
C PHE A 5 -26.78 7.65 5.11
N GLY A 6 -27.71 7.42 6.04
CA GLY A 6 -28.03 8.38 7.11
C GLY A 6 -26.93 8.49 8.18
N ARG A 7 -26.01 7.52 8.27
CA ARG A 7 -24.99 7.44 9.33
C ARG A 7 -23.58 7.85 8.91
N SER A 8 -23.31 8.00 7.61
CA SER A 8 -21.98 8.41 7.11
C SER A 8 -22.06 9.38 5.93
N ASN A 9 -21.77 10.66 6.20
CA ASN A 9 -21.66 11.71 5.17
C ASN A 9 -20.58 11.40 4.12
N PHE A 10 -19.51 10.72 4.54
CA PHE A 10 -18.42 10.31 3.66
C PHE A 10 -18.92 9.35 2.56
N LEU A 11 -19.63 8.28 2.96
CA LEU A 11 -20.16 7.31 2.00
C LEU A 11 -21.24 7.92 1.11
N ALA A 12 -22.14 8.71 1.70
CA ALA A 12 -23.23 9.35 0.96
C ALA A 12 -22.69 10.26 -0.16
N ASN A 13 -21.65 11.07 0.12
CA ASN A 13 -21.05 11.95 -0.88
C ASN A 13 -20.31 11.17 -1.98
N ARG A 14 -19.60 10.08 -1.64
CA ARG A 14 -18.90 9.24 -2.63
C ARG A 14 -19.87 8.50 -3.56
N LEU A 15 -20.95 7.94 -3.04
CA LEU A 15 -21.95 7.23 -3.84
C LEU A 15 -22.80 8.17 -4.69
N LYS A 16 -23.06 9.40 -4.22
CA LYS A 16 -23.67 10.44 -5.06
C LYS A 16 -22.79 10.78 -6.27
N ARG A 17 -21.46 10.86 -6.07
CA ARG A 17 -20.50 11.13 -7.16
C ARG A 17 -20.37 9.93 -8.10
N ASN A 18 -20.31 8.71 -7.56
CA ASN A 18 -20.13 7.47 -8.33
C ASN A 18 -21.20 6.42 -7.96
N PRO A 19 -22.42 6.50 -8.51
CA PRO A 19 -23.50 5.56 -8.20
C PRO A 19 -23.19 4.10 -8.55
N GLN A 20 -22.32 3.89 -9.55
CA GLN A 20 -21.84 2.60 -10.02
C GLN A 20 -21.22 1.76 -8.88
N LEU A 21 -20.61 2.44 -7.89
CA LEU A 21 -20.01 1.80 -6.72
C LEU A 21 -21.03 1.05 -5.86
N ALA A 22 -22.30 1.51 -5.86
CA ALA A 22 -23.38 0.82 -5.17
C ALA A 22 -23.64 -0.57 -5.75
N VAL A 23 -23.60 -0.68 -7.09
CA VAL A 23 -23.82 -1.93 -7.82
C VAL A 23 -22.65 -2.88 -7.57
N GLY A 24 -21.41 -2.42 -7.78
CA GLY A 24 -20.22 -3.24 -7.55
C GLY A 24 -20.09 -3.71 -6.10
N LEU A 25 -20.57 -2.93 -5.13
CA LEU A 25 -20.66 -3.35 -3.73
C LEU A 25 -21.64 -4.50 -3.52
N LEU A 26 -22.85 -4.40 -4.09
CA LEU A 26 -23.89 -5.43 -3.94
C LEU A 26 -23.52 -6.74 -4.62
N GLU A 27 -22.80 -6.66 -5.73
CA GLU A 27 -22.28 -7.82 -6.47
C GLU A 27 -20.99 -8.37 -5.87
N SER A 28 -20.39 -7.69 -4.88
CA SER A 28 -19.13 -8.10 -4.29
C SER A 28 -19.27 -9.42 -3.52
N PRO A 29 -18.49 -10.47 -3.86
CA PRO A 29 -18.47 -11.71 -3.08
C PRO A 29 -17.80 -11.53 -1.71
N PHE A 30 -17.26 -10.35 -1.41
CA PHE A 30 -16.62 -10.01 -0.14
C PHE A 30 -17.46 -9.06 0.72
N LEU A 31 -18.75 -8.89 0.39
CA LEU A 31 -19.66 -8.14 1.24
C LEU A 31 -19.94 -8.90 2.55
N LEU A 32 -20.11 -10.23 2.50
CA LEU A 32 -20.46 -11.04 3.67
C LEU A 32 -19.27 -11.79 4.30
N ARG A 33 -18.06 -11.67 3.74
CA ARG A 33 -16.84 -12.30 4.25
C ARG A 33 -15.64 -11.38 4.18
N LYS A 34 -14.67 -11.61 5.08
CA LYS A 34 -13.40 -10.88 5.10
C LYS A 34 -12.68 -11.06 3.75
N LYS A 35 -12.09 -9.99 3.23
CA LYS A 35 -11.21 -10.04 2.06
C LYS A 35 -9.76 -10.10 2.53
N ASP A 36 -9.03 -11.12 2.09
CA ASP A 36 -7.62 -11.27 2.45
C ASP A 36 -6.72 -10.32 1.68
N LEU A 37 -5.60 -9.93 2.32
CA LEU A 37 -4.59 -9.04 1.73
C LEU A 37 -4.14 -9.52 0.34
N LYS A 38 -3.91 -10.82 0.16
CA LYS A 38 -3.45 -11.38 -1.11
C LYS A 38 -4.47 -11.19 -2.25
N VAL A 39 -5.76 -11.28 -1.92
CA VAL A 39 -6.83 -11.01 -2.88
C VAL A 39 -6.80 -9.52 -3.25
N MET A 40 -6.66 -8.64 -2.25
CA MET A 40 -6.60 -7.21 -2.50
C MET A 40 -5.43 -6.81 -3.39
N GLU A 41 -4.24 -7.37 -3.12
CA GLU A 41 -3.04 -7.16 -3.93
C GLU A 41 -3.23 -7.62 -5.38
N ASN A 42 -3.88 -8.78 -5.58
CA ASN A 42 -4.16 -9.29 -6.92
C ASN A 42 -5.13 -8.40 -7.69
N GLU A 43 -6.21 -7.94 -7.06
CA GLU A 43 -7.17 -7.02 -7.69
C GLU A 43 -6.53 -5.68 -8.06
N LEU A 44 -5.77 -5.09 -7.14
CA LEU A 44 -5.09 -3.82 -7.39
C LEU A 44 -4.04 -3.94 -8.49
N ARG A 45 -3.27 -5.04 -8.48
CA ARG A 45 -2.31 -5.37 -9.53
C ARG A 45 -2.97 -5.51 -10.90
N MET A 46 -4.10 -6.22 -10.99
CA MET A 46 -4.84 -6.32 -12.25
C MET A 46 -5.24 -4.93 -12.75
N ARG A 47 -5.74 -4.05 -11.89
CA ARG A 47 -6.12 -2.67 -12.26
C ARG A 47 -4.94 -1.85 -12.77
N LEU A 48 -3.78 -1.98 -12.12
CA LEU A 48 -2.56 -1.29 -12.54
C LEU A 48 -2.04 -1.83 -13.89
N ASN A 49 -2.24 -3.12 -14.18
CA ASN A 49 -1.79 -3.75 -15.42
C ASN A 49 -2.77 -3.58 -16.60
N LEU A 50 -3.98 -3.09 -16.38
CA LEU A 50 -4.97 -2.87 -17.45
C LEU A 50 -4.55 -1.76 -18.43
N GLN A 51 -3.66 -0.87 -18.03
CA GLN A 51 -3.13 0.20 -18.87
C GLN A 51 -1.64 0.01 -19.06
N THR A 52 -1.19 -0.03 -20.32
CA THR A 52 0.23 -0.21 -20.68
C THR A 52 1.09 0.98 -20.25
N GLU A 53 0.51 2.19 -20.27
CA GLU A 53 1.15 3.42 -19.82
C GLU A 53 0.11 4.27 -19.07
N TYR A 54 0.47 4.76 -17.90
CA TYR A 54 -0.32 5.70 -17.12
C TYR A 54 0.57 6.81 -16.59
N SER A 55 0.01 8.02 -16.50
CA SER A 55 0.69 9.14 -15.85
C SER A 55 0.81 8.90 -14.35
N LEU A 56 1.74 9.59 -13.68
CA LEU A 56 1.84 9.55 -12.21
C LEU A 56 0.53 9.93 -11.51
N LEU A 57 -0.23 10.86 -12.10
CA LEU A 57 -1.54 11.25 -11.59
C LEU A 57 -2.55 10.11 -11.68
N GLU A 58 -2.59 9.39 -12.81
CA GLU A 58 -3.52 8.27 -12.95
C GLU A 58 -3.11 7.08 -12.07
N PHE A 59 -1.81 6.81 -11.91
CA PHE A 59 -1.30 5.87 -10.92
C PHE A 59 -1.83 6.19 -9.51
N LYS A 60 -1.65 7.45 -9.09
CA LYS A 60 -2.16 7.98 -7.81
C LYS A 60 -3.68 7.77 -7.69
N ASN A 61 -4.44 8.01 -8.75
CA ASN A 61 -5.89 7.89 -8.76
C ASN A 61 -6.37 6.44 -8.71
N ILE A 62 -5.72 5.50 -9.40
CA ILE A 62 -6.06 4.07 -9.35
C ILE A 62 -5.98 3.55 -7.91
N LEU A 63 -4.87 3.85 -7.20
CA LEU A 63 -4.70 3.47 -5.80
C LEU A 63 -5.82 4.05 -4.92
N ARG A 64 -6.17 5.32 -5.12
CA ARG A 64 -7.21 6.02 -4.33
C ARG A 64 -8.58 5.43 -4.58
N ARG A 65 -8.96 5.22 -5.84
CA ARG A 65 -10.23 4.57 -6.20
C ARG A 65 -10.34 3.20 -5.54
N TYR A 66 -9.29 2.38 -5.63
CA TYR A 66 -9.25 1.07 -4.98
C TYR A 66 -9.43 1.15 -3.46
N LYS A 67 -8.65 2.00 -2.77
CA LYS A 67 -8.80 2.22 -1.32
C LYS A 67 -10.25 2.57 -0.97
N TYR A 68 -10.86 3.51 -1.70
CA TYR A 68 -12.17 4.02 -1.34
C TYR A 68 -13.31 3.05 -1.64
N GLU A 69 -13.17 2.22 -2.67
CA GLU A 69 -14.07 1.09 -2.92
C GLU A 69 -14.04 0.08 -1.77
N GLU A 70 -12.85 -0.29 -1.30
CA GLU A 70 -12.69 -1.22 -0.20
C GLU A 70 -13.13 -0.59 1.14
N PHE A 71 -12.86 0.69 1.38
CA PHE A 71 -13.38 1.43 2.54
C PHE A 71 -14.91 1.42 2.56
N LEU A 72 -15.56 1.64 1.41
CA LEU A 72 -17.02 1.57 1.31
C LEU A 72 -17.51 0.17 1.68
N ARG A 73 -16.89 -0.89 1.14
CA ARG A 73 -17.24 -2.28 1.46
C ARG A 73 -17.10 -2.58 2.96
N ILE A 74 -15.96 -2.24 3.55
CA ILE A 74 -15.70 -2.46 4.98
C ILE A 74 -16.66 -1.65 5.85
N THR A 75 -16.92 -0.38 5.51
CA THR A 75 -17.84 0.45 6.29
C THR A 75 -19.27 -0.08 6.24
N VAL A 76 -19.70 -0.63 5.10
CA VAL A 76 -21.02 -1.26 4.99
C VAL A 76 -21.07 -2.53 5.83
N ARG A 77 -19.99 -3.33 5.84
CA ARG A 77 -19.85 -4.51 6.71
C ARG A 77 -19.94 -4.15 8.19
N ASP A 78 -19.19 -3.14 8.61
CA ASP A 78 -19.17 -2.64 9.99
C ASP A 78 -20.52 -2.07 10.44
N LEU A 79 -21.08 -1.12 9.66
CA LEU A 79 -22.35 -0.46 10.01
C LEU A 79 -23.56 -1.39 9.98
N ALA A 80 -23.54 -2.41 9.12
CA ALA A 80 -24.57 -3.44 9.09
C ALA A 80 -24.29 -4.61 10.05
N GLN A 81 -23.23 -4.52 10.86
CA GLN A 81 -22.80 -5.54 11.84
C GLN A 81 -22.62 -6.94 11.20
N LEU A 82 -22.11 -6.99 9.98
CA LEU A 82 -21.90 -8.21 9.20
C LEU A 82 -20.57 -8.91 9.54
N CYS A 83 -19.71 -8.28 10.35
CA CYS A 83 -18.44 -8.83 10.79
C CYS A 83 -18.08 -8.32 12.20
N PRO A 84 -17.24 -9.06 12.95
CA PRO A 84 -16.63 -8.57 14.17
C PRO A 84 -15.80 -7.29 13.95
N PHE A 85 -15.77 -6.41 14.95
CA PHE A 85 -14.97 -5.18 14.91
C PHE A 85 -13.48 -5.43 14.64
N LYS A 86 -12.92 -6.52 15.19
CA LYS A 86 -11.53 -6.92 14.93
C LYS A 86 -11.27 -7.12 13.43
N GLU A 87 -12.18 -7.79 12.70
CA GLU A 87 -12.01 -8.00 11.26
C GLU A 87 -11.98 -6.67 10.49
N THR A 88 -12.79 -5.70 10.91
CA THR A 88 -12.80 -4.36 10.32
C THR A 88 -11.42 -3.71 10.42
N LEU A 89 -10.79 -3.78 11.60
CA LEU A 89 -9.46 -3.21 11.80
C LEU A 89 -8.37 -3.93 10.99
N GLU A 90 -8.46 -5.25 10.90
CA GLU A 90 -7.54 -6.07 10.10
C GLU A 90 -7.69 -5.78 8.59
N GLU A 91 -8.92 -5.63 8.09
CA GLU A 91 -9.17 -5.27 6.67
C GLU A 91 -8.69 -3.84 6.35
N LEU A 92 -8.86 -2.88 7.27
CA LEU A 92 -8.32 -1.52 7.11
C LEU A 92 -6.80 -1.51 7.07
N SER A 93 -6.16 -2.31 7.92
CA SER A 93 -4.71 -2.53 7.93
C SER A 93 -4.23 -3.16 6.63
N ALA A 94 -4.95 -4.17 6.14
CA ALA A 94 -4.65 -4.83 4.86
C ALA A 94 -4.70 -3.85 3.67
N ILE A 95 -5.67 -2.93 3.62
CA ILE A 95 -5.72 -1.92 2.55
C ILE A 95 -4.50 -1.00 2.59
N ALA A 96 -4.09 -0.54 3.78
CA ALA A 96 -2.90 0.30 3.91
C ALA A 96 -1.63 -0.43 3.44
N ILE A 97 -1.46 -1.69 3.84
CA ILE A 97 -0.34 -2.54 3.41
C ILE A 97 -0.37 -2.76 1.89
N CYS A 98 -1.54 -3.08 1.34
CA CYS A 98 -1.73 -3.28 -0.10
C CYS A 98 -1.33 -2.03 -0.90
N CYS A 99 -1.79 -0.85 -0.48
CA CYS A 99 -1.46 0.41 -1.13
C CYS A 99 0.03 0.75 -1.02
N LEU A 100 0.65 0.56 0.16
CA LEU A 100 2.09 0.77 0.35
C LEU A 100 2.92 -0.12 -0.56
N ARG A 101 2.59 -1.41 -0.64
CA ARG A 101 3.28 -2.40 -1.51
C ARG A 101 3.12 -2.05 -2.99
N ALA A 102 1.91 -1.71 -3.43
CA ALA A 102 1.66 -1.30 -4.80
C ALA A 102 2.41 0.01 -5.15
N ALA A 103 2.40 0.98 -4.23
CA ALA A 103 3.08 2.26 -4.41
C ALA A 103 4.60 2.08 -4.53
N ILE A 104 5.25 1.41 -3.56
CA ILE A 104 6.71 1.22 -3.61
C ILE A 104 7.14 0.42 -4.84
N SER A 105 6.38 -0.62 -5.21
CA SER A 105 6.64 -1.42 -6.42
C SER A 105 6.54 -0.56 -7.69
N GLY A 106 5.44 0.18 -7.85
CA GLY A 106 5.22 1.03 -9.03
C GLY A 106 6.27 2.15 -9.16
N ILE A 107 6.59 2.82 -8.06
CA ILE A 107 7.60 3.89 -8.05
C ILE A 107 8.99 3.33 -8.36
N THR A 108 9.37 2.20 -7.74
CA THR A 108 10.70 1.60 -7.95
C THR A 108 10.88 1.15 -9.39
N ASN A 109 9.87 0.49 -9.98
CA ASN A 109 9.93 0.04 -11.36
C ASN A 109 10.03 1.22 -12.33
N HIS A 110 9.27 2.29 -12.09
CA HIS A 110 9.35 3.51 -12.89
C HIS A 110 10.73 4.18 -12.80
N GLU A 111 11.32 4.26 -11.60
CA GLU A 111 12.64 4.90 -11.39
C GLU A 111 13.82 4.06 -11.89
N LEU A 112 13.70 2.73 -11.90
CA LEU A 112 14.72 1.81 -12.40
C LEU A 112 14.52 1.42 -13.88
N GLU A 113 13.48 1.93 -14.55
CA GLU A 113 13.09 1.54 -15.92
C GLU A 113 12.86 0.01 -16.08
N ILE A 114 12.50 -0.68 -14.98
CA ILE A 114 12.26 -2.12 -14.99
C ILE A 114 10.83 -2.39 -15.47
N SER A 115 10.71 -2.95 -16.66
CA SER A 115 9.44 -3.18 -17.37
C SER A 115 8.67 -4.44 -16.96
N ASN A 116 9.08 -5.18 -15.93
CA ASN A 116 8.45 -6.46 -15.58
C ASN A 116 8.04 -6.54 -14.10
N TYR A 117 6.72 -6.43 -13.88
CA TYR A 117 6.09 -6.58 -12.57
C TYR A 117 5.80 -8.06 -12.27
N SER A 118 6.58 -8.65 -11.36
CA SER A 118 6.28 -9.96 -10.75
C SER A 118 6.50 -9.90 -9.24
N ILE A 119 5.43 -9.62 -8.48
CA ILE A 119 5.45 -9.79 -7.02
C ILE A 119 5.46 -11.30 -6.73
N SER A 120 6.64 -11.84 -6.42
CA SER A 120 6.74 -13.07 -5.63
C SER A 120 6.33 -12.72 -4.21
N SER A 121 5.17 -13.21 -3.78
CA SER A 121 4.82 -13.21 -2.37
C SER A 121 5.68 -14.24 -1.66
N SER A 122 6.86 -13.83 -1.26
CA SER A 122 7.65 -14.50 -0.24
C SER A 122 7.94 -13.46 0.82
N ILE A 123 7.12 -13.46 1.87
CA ILE A 123 7.59 -13.02 3.19
C ILE A 123 8.79 -13.94 3.47
N PRO A 124 10.00 -13.43 3.77
CA PRO A 124 11.06 -14.31 4.25
C PRO A 124 10.57 -14.83 5.61
N ASP A 125 10.06 -16.05 5.65
CA ASP A 125 9.82 -16.75 6.89
C ASP A 125 11.15 -16.83 7.63
N SER A 126 11.20 -16.20 8.80
CA SER A 126 12.31 -16.26 9.72
C SER A 126 12.35 -17.64 10.40
N SER A 127 12.65 -18.67 9.62
CA SER A 127 13.08 -19.95 10.14
C SER A 127 13.92 -20.67 9.09
N VAL A 128 15.22 -20.72 9.35
CA VAL A 128 16.24 -21.69 8.92
C VAL A 128 17.51 -20.94 8.52
N ALA A 129 18.23 -20.48 9.54
CA ALA A 129 19.67 -20.36 9.44
C ALA A 129 20.26 -21.70 9.86
N THR A 130 20.59 -22.56 8.88
CA THR A 130 21.80 -23.42 8.95
C THR A 130 22.01 -24.20 7.65
N ASN A 131 23.23 -24.03 7.11
CA ASN A 131 24.05 -24.99 6.37
C ASN A 131 23.99 -25.07 4.82
N ARG A 132 25.08 -24.53 4.26
CA ARG A 132 26.05 -25.16 3.33
C ARG A 132 25.76 -25.20 1.82
N GLU A 133 26.58 -24.38 1.15
CA GLU A 133 27.42 -24.67 -0.02
C GLU A 133 26.91 -25.50 -1.20
N SER A 134 27.10 -24.87 -2.37
CA SER A 134 27.43 -25.41 -3.69
C SER A 134 26.29 -25.78 -4.65
N SER A 135 26.20 -24.91 -5.67
CA SER A 135 26.14 -25.25 -7.09
C SER A 135 24.78 -25.56 -7.73
N GLN A 136 24.45 -24.63 -8.63
CA GLN A 136 23.89 -24.80 -9.98
C GLN A 136 22.38 -24.65 -10.20
N SER A 137 22.12 -23.65 -11.04
CA SER A 137 21.01 -23.50 -11.99
C SER A 137 19.61 -23.56 -11.40
N SER A 138 19.09 -22.39 -11.09
CA SER A 138 17.64 -22.17 -11.18
C SER A 138 17.40 -20.88 -11.94
N ASN A 139 16.43 -20.94 -12.86
CA ASN A 139 15.86 -19.78 -13.53
C ASN A 139 15.35 -18.80 -12.46
N GLU A 140 16.22 -17.92 -11.97
CA GLU A 140 15.82 -16.82 -11.11
C GLU A 140 15.01 -15.87 -11.98
N SER A 141 13.69 -16.00 -11.85
CA SER A 141 12.76 -14.96 -12.24
C SER A 141 13.29 -13.65 -11.65
N PRO A 142 13.30 -12.52 -12.39
CA PRO A 142 13.97 -11.30 -11.93
C PRO A 142 13.52 -10.99 -10.50
N HIS A 143 14.45 -11.14 -9.54
CA HIS A 143 14.16 -10.88 -8.14
C HIS A 143 13.74 -9.41 -8.04
N GLN A 144 12.53 -9.18 -7.53
CA GLN A 144 12.02 -7.83 -7.40
C GLN A 144 12.91 -7.05 -6.43
N LEU A 145 13.53 -5.99 -6.94
CA LEU A 145 14.39 -5.11 -6.15
C LEU A 145 13.51 -4.13 -5.39
N PHE A 146 13.67 -4.07 -4.07
CA PHE A 146 13.04 -3.05 -3.23
C PHE A 146 14.12 -2.12 -2.67
N PRO A 147 13.95 -0.79 -2.77
CA PRO A 147 14.96 0.16 -2.35
C PRO A 147 15.07 0.29 -0.83
N PHE A 148 14.11 -0.22 -0.06
CA PHE A 148 14.16 -0.25 1.40
C PHE A 148 13.03 -1.15 1.93
N MET A 149 13.18 -1.57 3.18
CA MET A 149 12.13 -2.15 4.00
C MET A 149 11.31 -1.05 4.66
N ILE A 150 9.99 -1.26 4.76
CA ILE A 150 9.07 -0.40 5.49
C ILE A 150 8.64 -1.15 6.75
N LEU A 151 8.93 -0.59 7.92
CA LEU A 151 8.45 -1.09 9.20
C LEU A 151 7.21 -0.30 9.62
N GLY A 152 6.07 -0.99 9.74
CA GLY A 152 4.83 -0.43 10.27
C GLY A 152 4.83 -0.46 11.80
N MET A 153 4.72 0.70 12.42
CA MET A 153 4.67 0.88 13.87
C MET A 153 3.22 1.16 14.32
N GLY A 154 3.03 1.31 15.63
CA GLY A 154 1.75 1.68 16.21
C GLY A 154 0.60 0.76 15.78
N LYS A 155 -0.52 1.35 15.39
CA LYS A 155 -1.72 0.60 14.99
C LYS A 155 -1.52 -0.24 13.73
N LEU A 156 -0.67 0.22 12.80
CA LEU A 156 -0.35 -0.58 11.61
C LEU A 156 0.43 -1.84 12.02
N GLY A 157 1.44 -1.68 12.90
CA GLY A 157 2.22 -2.80 13.43
C GLY A 157 1.39 -3.80 14.24
N GLY A 158 0.34 -3.32 14.92
CA GLY A 158 -0.64 -4.14 15.63
C GLY A 158 -1.77 -4.72 14.77
N ASN A 159 -1.79 -4.47 13.46
CA ASN A 159 -2.87 -4.86 12.54
C ASN A 159 -4.27 -4.36 12.98
N GLU A 160 -4.31 -3.14 13.53
CA GLU A 160 -5.48 -2.55 14.18
C GLU A 160 -5.79 -1.11 13.70
N LEU A 161 -5.53 -0.80 12.43
CA LEU A 161 -5.88 0.50 11.85
C LEU A 161 -7.39 0.79 11.93
N ASN A 162 -7.70 2.07 12.16
CA ASN A 162 -9.05 2.60 12.03
C ASN A 162 -9.14 3.58 10.84
N TYR A 163 -10.35 4.03 10.50
CA TYR A 163 -10.61 4.87 9.32
C TYR A 163 -9.82 6.19 9.25
N SER A 164 -9.37 6.71 10.39
CA SER A 164 -8.67 7.99 10.52
C SER A 164 -7.25 7.85 11.07
N SER A 165 -6.73 6.62 11.14
CA SER A 165 -5.38 6.36 11.61
C SER A 165 -4.34 6.94 10.64
N ASP A 166 -3.28 7.49 11.22
CA ASP A 166 -2.05 7.79 10.51
C ASP A 166 -1.20 6.51 10.39
N LEU A 167 -0.27 6.48 9.43
CA LEU A 167 0.67 5.37 9.26
C LEU A 167 2.00 5.76 9.89
N ASP A 168 2.28 5.22 11.08
CA ASP A 168 3.58 5.35 11.74
C ASP A 168 4.60 4.42 11.05
N LEU A 169 5.52 4.97 10.26
CA LEU A 169 6.46 4.16 9.46
C LEU A 169 7.93 4.50 9.73
N ILE A 170 8.78 3.49 9.60
CA ILE A 170 10.24 3.63 9.55
C ILE A 170 10.75 2.98 8.26
N PHE A 171 11.60 3.67 7.51
CA PHE A 171 12.26 3.10 6.33
C PHE A 171 13.67 2.66 6.70
N ILE A 172 14.03 1.43 6.31
CA ILE A 172 15.30 0.80 6.63
C ILE A 172 15.92 0.30 5.33
N HIS A 173 17.16 0.64 5.07
CA HIS A 173 17.93 0.08 3.96
C HIS A 173 19.29 -0.41 4.44
N ASP A 174 19.82 -1.40 3.75
CA ASP A 174 21.22 -1.82 3.86
C ASP A 174 22.12 -0.94 2.96
N ASN A 175 23.42 -1.21 3.02
CA ASN A 175 24.40 -0.61 2.13
C ASN A 175 24.68 -1.49 0.91
N GLU A 176 23.85 -2.50 0.65
CA GLU A 176 24.04 -3.35 -0.52
C GLU A 176 23.68 -2.57 -1.80
N PRO A 177 24.51 -2.64 -2.85
CA PRO A 177 24.22 -1.95 -4.10
C PRO A 177 23.04 -2.62 -4.82
N LEU A 178 22.06 -1.81 -5.24
CA LEU A 178 20.93 -2.22 -6.08
C LEU A 178 21.33 -2.23 -7.57
N THR A 179 22.05 -1.20 -8.04
CA THR A 179 22.49 -1.08 -9.44
C THR A 179 24.00 -1.19 -9.63
N GLY A 180 24.74 -1.56 -8.57
CA GLY A 180 26.21 -1.63 -8.58
C GLY A 180 26.92 -0.30 -8.27
N ASP A 181 26.16 0.78 -8.06
CA ASP A 181 26.68 2.11 -7.73
C ASP A 181 26.02 2.60 -6.43
N THR A 182 26.76 2.50 -5.33
CA THR A 182 26.26 2.80 -3.98
C THR A 182 25.79 4.25 -3.81
N GLU A 183 26.41 5.23 -4.48
CA GLU A 183 26.01 6.64 -4.36
C GLU A 183 24.72 6.89 -5.14
N ARG A 184 24.62 6.34 -6.35
CA ARG A 184 23.39 6.38 -7.16
C ARG A 184 22.25 5.67 -6.45
N ASP A 185 22.51 4.51 -5.87
CA ASP A 185 21.53 3.72 -5.13
C ASP A 185 21.02 4.48 -3.91
N TYR A 186 21.91 5.11 -3.12
CA TYR A 186 21.48 5.96 -2.01
C TYR A 186 20.54 7.08 -2.46
N LYS A 187 20.89 7.80 -3.53
CA LYS A 187 20.04 8.86 -4.11
C LYS A 187 18.69 8.31 -4.60
N LEU A 188 18.69 7.13 -5.21
CA LEU A 188 17.48 6.43 -5.63
C LEU A 188 16.59 6.09 -4.42
N ARG A 189 17.15 5.47 -3.37
CA ARG A 189 16.41 5.10 -2.16
C ARG A 189 15.74 6.33 -1.52
N MET A 190 16.47 7.44 -1.41
CA MET A 190 15.91 8.71 -0.91
C MET A 190 14.84 9.30 -1.83
N LYS A 191 15.03 9.22 -3.15
CA LYS A 191 14.04 9.69 -4.14
C LYS A 191 12.75 8.86 -4.04
N VAL A 192 12.84 7.54 -4.02
CA VAL A 192 11.68 6.63 -3.89
C VAL A 192 10.96 6.87 -2.57
N ALA A 193 11.68 7.02 -1.46
CA ALA A 193 11.09 7.32 -0.15
C ALA A 193 10.25 8.61 -0.18
N ARG A 194 10.78 9.68 -0.77
CA ARG A 194 10.07 10.96 -0.92
C ARG A 194 8.82 10.83 -1.80
N ILE A 195 8.94 10.18 -2.96
CA ILE A 195 7.80 9.98 -3.87
C ILE A 195 6.74 9.10 -3.21
N LEU A 196 7.13 8.08 -2.44
CA LEU A 196 6.20 7.25 -1.70
C LEU A 196 5.39 8.06 -0.69
N ILE A 197 6.05 8.93 0.10
CA ILE A 197 5.37 9.83 1.04
C ILE A 197 4.36 10.72 0.31
N GLU A 198 4.74 11.28 -0.84
CA GLU A 198 3.89 12.12 -1.67
C GLU A 198 2.69 11.34 -2.22
N VAL A 199 2.91 10.20 -2.87
CA VAL A 199 1.86 9.34 -3.44
C VAL A 199 0.83 8.95 -2.37
N MET A 200 1.30 8.64 -1.17
CA MET A 200 0.44 8.25 -0.05
C MET A 200 -0.36 9.41 0.54
N SER A 201 0.28 10.58 0.70
CA SER A 201 -0.26 11.69 1.51
C SER A 201 -0.97 12.78 0.70
N GLU A 202 -0.63 12.95 -0.57
CA GLU A 202 -1.19 14.02 -1.41
C GLU A 202 -2.72 13.87 -1.59
N VAL A 203 -3.42 14.99 -1.57
CA VAL A 203 -4.87 15.04 -1.83
C VAL A 203 -5.11 15.31 -3.31
N THR A 204 -5.73 14.37 -4.01
CA THR A 204 -6.24 14.55 -5.38
C THR A 204 -7.76 14.68 -5.37
N ASP A 205 -8.38 14.85 -6.54
CA ASP A 205 -9.84 14.83 -6.69
C ASP A 205 -10.47 13.50 -6.24
N GLU A 206 -9.67 12.43 -6.23
CA GLU A 206 -10.01 11.10 -5.74
C GLU A 206 -9.71 10.92 -4.24
N GLY A 207 -9.21 11.94 -3.54
CA GLY A 207 -8.86 11.93 -2.13
C GLY A 207 -7.38 11.59 -1.88
N PHE A 208 -7.09 10.91 -0.77
CA PHE A 208 -5.72 10.56 -0.35
C PHE A 208 -5.67 9.13 0.19
N LEU A 209 -4.48 8.51 0.23
CA LEU A 209 -4.33 7.12 0.70
C LEU A 209 -4.20 7.05 2.22
N ALA A 210 -3.22 7.73 2.79
CA ALA A 210 -3.09 7.86 4.23
C ALA A 210 -2.14 9.01 4.58
N ARG A 211 -2.31 9.59 5.75
CA ARG A 211 -1.28 10.48 6.30
C ARG A 211 -0.15 9.61 6.84
N MET A 212 1.08 10.01 6.56
CA MET A 212 2.27 9.30 7.03
C MET A 212 2.92 10.03 8.20
N ASP A 213 3.16 9.31 9.29
CA ASP A 213 3.91 9.78 10.43
C ASP A 213 5.29 9.12 10.45
N MET A 214 6.34 9.92 10.29
CA MET A 214 7.72 9.46 10.23
C MET A 214 8.51 9.85 11.49
N ARG A 215 7.84 10.26 12.57
CA ARG A 215 8.48 10.80 13.80
C ARG A 215 9.21 9.74 14.62
N LEU A 216 8.80 8.47 14.52
CA LEU A 216 9.40 7.36 15.27
C LEU A 216 10.77 6.91 14.71
N ARG A 217 11.23 7.47 13.59
CA ARG A 217 12.56 7.15 13.05
C ARG A 217 13.68 7.60 14.00
N PRO A 218 14.83 6.90 14.05
CA PRO A 218 16.00 7.38 14.77
C PRO A 218 16.37 8.82 14.36
N GLY A 219 16.52 9.72 15.34
CA GLY A 219 16.78 11.15 15.11
C GLY A 219 15.54 12.05 14.94
N GLY A 220 14.33 11.48 14.88
CA GLY A 220 13.05 12.20 14.95
C GLY A 220 12.91 13.46 14.09
N ASP A 221 12.09 14.41 14.53
CA ASP A 221 11.84 15.70 13.85
C ASP A 221 13.09 16.60 13.72
N VAL A 222 14.21 16.23 14.34
CA VAL A 222 15.42 17.05 14.42
C VAL A 222 16.23 17.06 13.11
N HIS A 223 15.90 16.21 12.12
CA HIS A 223 16.70 16.04 10.90
C HIS A 223 16.03 16.37 9.55
N LEU A 224 14.75 16.79 9.50
CA LEU A 224 14.14 17.14 8.20
C LEU A 224 14.52 18.56 7.71
N GLY A 225 15.06 19.41 8.59
CA GLY A 225 15.44 20.79 8.25
C GLY A 225 16.81 20.93 7.55
N SER A 226 17.65 19.89 7.56
CA SER A 226 19.04 19.96 7.06
C SER A 226 19.29 19.19 5.76
N VAL A 227 18.35 18.36 5.31
CA VAL A 227 18.52 17.52 4.10
C VAL A 227 17.75 18.06 2.88
N LEU A 228 16.95 19.12 3.05
CA LEU A 228 16.17 19.77 1.99
C LEU A 228 16.52 21.27 1.83
N ARG A 229 17.80 21.62 1.93
CA ARG A 229 18.34 22.88 1.40
C ARG A 229 19.44 22.60 0.39
#